data_AF-A0A9X0UD14-F1
#
_entry.id   AF-A0A9X0UD14-F1
#
_cell.length_a   1.000
_cell.length_b   1.000
_cell.length_c   1.000
_cell.angle_alpha   90.00
_cell.angle_beta   90.00
_cell.angle_gamma   90.00
#
_symmetry.space_group_name_H-M   'P 1'
#
loop_
_entity.id
_entity.type
_entity.pdbx_description
1 polymer ?
#
loop_
_entity_poly.entity_id
_entity_poly.type
_entity_poly.pdbx_seq_one_letter_code
_entity_poly.pdbx_strand_id
1 'polypeptide(L)'
;MPQEPDDALRTRIADELPEVAEIGDPALQRGVIEAWALALSRSSFSSIRDIPPSGNPGSMTLTRGDQTDHIRGVTRLAMRMAEEMGALNPEMAINRDIVIAGGLCHDVGKPWEFDPENRRRWEASPRATGLPSIRHPGYGLHLCFLAGLPEEVAHIAGAHSGEGELLVRSLECTIVHLADIGYWTMALAGGLIRPETVSSKYRRPIVL
;
A
#
# COMPACT_ATOMS: atom_id res chain seq x y z
N MET A 1 18.07 -15.90 6.63
CA MET A 1 17.81 -15.06 7.82
C MET A 1 17.42 -13.70 7.30
N PRO A 2 16.40 -13.03 7.88
CA PRO A 2 16.10 -11.65 7.52
C PRO A 2 17.37 -10.81 7.72
N GLN A 3 17.71 -10.00 6.72
CA GLN A 3 18.86 -9.11 6.80
C GLN A 3 18.43 -7.82 7.51
N GLU A 4 19.32 -7.24 8.30
CA GLU A 4 19.09 -5.87 8.78
C GLU A 4 19.11 -4.93 7.57
N PRO A 5 18.17 -3.97 7.46
CA PRO A 5 18.19 -3.05 6.34
C PRO A 5 19.44 -2.19 6.37
N ASP A 6 20.11 -2.03 5.22
CA ASP A 6 21.29 -1.19 5.07
C ASP A 6 20.95 0.21 4.52
N ASP A 7 21.92 1.11 4.55
CA ASP A 7 21.73 2.50 4.09
C ASP A 7 21.47 2.58 2.58
N ALA A 8 22.03 1.66 1.79
CA ALA A 8 21.82 1.62 0.35
C ALA A 8 20.35 1.30 0.01
N LEU A 9 19.73 0.39 0.76
CA LEU A 9 18.31 0.08 0.65
C LEU A 9 17.45 1.28 1.05
N ARG A 10 17.78 1.96 2.16
CA ARG A 10 17.06 3.17 2.59
C ARG A 10 17.12 4.29 1.55
N THR A 11 18.29 4.52 0.95
CA THR A 11 18.44 5.50 -0.14
C THR A 11 17.58 5.12 -1.34
N ARG A 12 17.60 3.85 -1.76
CA ARG A 12 16.77 3.38 -2.87
C ARG A 12 15.28 3.61 -2.61
N ILE A 13 14.81 3.33 -1.40
CA ILE A 13 13.39 3.55 -1.03
C ILE A 13 13.02 5.03 -1.15
N ALA A 14 13.88 5.94 -0.70
CA ALA A 14 13.64 7.37 -0.86
C ALA A 14 13.59 7.80 -2.34
N ASP A 15 14.43 7.19 -3.20
CA ASP A 15 14.42 7.45 -4.65
C ASP A 15 13.18 6.85 -5.35
N GLU A 16 12.71 5.70 -4.89
CA GLU A 16 11.52 5.01 -5.43
C GLU A 16 10.21 5.65 -4.96
N LEU A 17 10.20 6.28 -3.79
CA LEU A 17 9.05 6.94 -3.17
C LEU A 17 9.39 8.41 -2.82
N PRO A 18 9.67 9.28 -3.82
CA PRO A 18 10.12 10.64 -3.58
C PRO A 18 9.10 11.52 -2.84
N GLU A 19 7.81 11.14 -2.87
CA GLU A 19 6.75 11.82 -2.12
C GLU A 19 6.98 11.75 -0.59
N VAL A 20 7.91 10.93 -0.08
CA VAL A 20 8.33 10.99 1.33
C VAL A 20 8.86 12.38 1.73
N ALA A 21 9.49 13.11 0.79
CA ALA A 21 10.01 14.45 1.04
C ALA A 21 8.92 15.51 1.25
N GLU A 22 7.66 15.18 0.93
CA GLU A 22 6.50 16.05 1.16
C GLU A 22 6.00 16.02 2.62
N ILE A 23 6.46 15.06 3.42
CA ILE A 23 6.13 14.94 4.85
C ILE A 23 6.95 15.98 5.63
N GLY A 24 6.29 16.82 6.42
CA GLY A 24 6.96 17.85 7.23
C GLY A 24 7.69 17.28 8.45
N ASP A 25 7.16 16.24 9.09
CA ASP A 25 7.77 15.59 10.25
C ASP A 25 8.93 14.65 9.84
N PRO A 26 10.19 14.95 10.23
CA PRO A 26 11.34 14.10 9.91
C PRO A 26 11.28 12.70 10.56
N ALA A 27 10.58 12.55 11.68
CA ALA A 27 10.38 11.24 12.31
C ALA A 27 9.47 10.34 11.46
N LEU A 28 8.37 10.89 10.94
CA LEU A 28 7.50 10.19 10.00
C LEU A 28 8.23 9.84 8.70
N GLN A 29 9.03 10.76 8.14
CA GLN A 29 9.85 10.47 6.96
C GLN A 29 10.75 9.23 7.17
N ARG A 30 11.49 9.20 8.27
CA ARG A 30 12.36 8.07 8.61
C ARG A 30 11.56 6.79 8.83
N GLY A 31 10.42 6.87 9.52
CA GLY A 31 9.56 5.72 9.78
C GLY A 31 9.01 5.09 8.50
N VAL A 32 8.59 5.90 7.52
CA VAL A 32 8.10 5.41 6.21
C VAL A 32 9.21 4.65 5.48
N ILE A 33 10.41 5.22 5.42
CA ILE A 33 11.57 4.58 4.77
C ILE A 33 11.92 3.27 5.49
N GLU A 34 11.96 3.30 6.82
CA GLU A 34 12.30 2.13 7.63
C GLU A 34 11.27 1.00 7.47
N ALA A 35 9.97 1.31 7.42
CA ALA A 35 8.91 0.32 7.22
C ALA A 35 9.09 -0.45 5.90
N TRP A 36 9.40 0.25 4.81
CA TRP A 36 9.71 -0.38 3.52
C TRP A 36 11.03 -1.14 3.53
N ALA A 37 12.05 -0.64 4.23
CA ALA A 37 13.35 -1.29 4.35
C ALA A 37 13.22 -2.63 5.10
N LEU A 38 12.45 -2.65 6.18
CA LEU A 38 12.05 -3.86 6.90
C LEU A 38 11.22 -4.80 6.03
N ALA A 39 10.31 -4.28 5.22
CA ALA A 39 9.47 -5.10 4.35
C ALA A 39 10.29 -5.86 3.30
N LEU A 40 11.19 -5.14 2.61
CA LEU A 40 12.03 -5.70 1.53
C LEU A 40 13.10 -6.64 2.08
N SER A 41 13.79 -6.27 3.16
CA SER A 41 14.83 -7.10 3.79
C SER A 41 14.33 -8.44 4.38
N ARG A 42 13.00 -8.58 4.51
CA ARG A 42 12.29 -9.78 4.96
C ARG A 42 11.55 -10.51 3.84
N SER A 43 11.83 -10.15 2.60
CA SER A 43 11.24 -10.76 1.40
C SER A 43 12.35 -11.18 0.40
N SER A 44 11.96 -11.83 -0.67
CA SER A 44 12.81 -12.16 -1.81
C SER A 44 12.96 -11.00 -2.79
N PHE A 45 12.24 -9.89 -2.60
CA PHE A 45 12.31 -8.71 -3.45
C PHE A 45 13.45 -7.79 -3.02
N SER A 46 14.17 -7.20 -3.98
CA SER A 46 15.27 -6.26 -3.71
C SER A 46 14.85 -4.80 -3.88
N SER A 47 13.71 -4.56 -4.51
CA SER A 47 13.15 -3.25 -4.81
C SER A 47 11.62 -3.33 -4.75
N ILE A 48 10.96 -2.19 -4.48
CA ILE A 48 9.50 -2.09 -4.60
C ILE A 48 9.08 -2.39 -6.05
N ARG A 49 9.92 -2.03 -7.02
CA ARG A 49 9.69 -2.26 -8.45
C ARG A 49 9.65 -3.73 -8.85
N ASP A 50 10.25 -4.61 -8.04
CA ASP A 50 10.23 -6.06 -8.28
C ASP A 50 8.88 -6.70 -7.90
N ILE A 51 8.08 -5.99 -7.10
CA ILE A 51 6.77 -6.46 -6.67
C ILE A 51 5.79 -6.35 -7.86
N PRO A 52 5.04 -7.42 -8.19
CA PRO A 52 4.04 -7.37 -9.25
C PRO A 52 3.04 -6.21 -9.06
N PRO A 53 2.85 -5.32 -10.06
CA PRO A 53 2.01 -4.14 -9.94
C PRO A 53 0.53 -4.51 -10.04
N SER A 54 -0.03 -5.03 -8.95
CA SER A 54 -1.39 -5.57 -8.93
C SER A 54 -2.08 -5.36 -7.59
N GLY A 55 -3.41 -5.23 -7.59
CA GLY A 55 -4.17 -4.97 -6.37
C GLY A 55 -4.12 -6.12 -5.38
N ASN A 56 -4.17 -7.37 -5.87
CA ASN A 56 -3.91 -8.58 -5.07
C ASN A 56 -3.12 -9.57 -5.96
N PRO A 57 -2.46 -10.61 -5.41
CA PRO A 57 -1.71 -11.55 -6.21
C PRO A 57 -2.54 -12.11 -7.39
N GLY A 58 -2.10 -11.81 -8.62
CA GLY A 58 -2.75 -12.25 -9.87
C GLY A 58 -4.05 -11.51 -10.26
N SER A 59 -4.39 -10.41 -9.58
CA SER A 59 -5.67 -9.71 -9.74
C SER A 59 -5.46 -8.20 -9.88
N MET A 60 -6.15 -7.58 -10.84
CA MET A 60 -6.01 -6.16 -11.17
C MET A 60 -4.56 -5.78 -11.49
N THR A 61 -3.90 -6.54 -12.38
CA THR A 61 -2.50 -6.32 -12.73
C THR A 61 -2.36 -5.25 -13.81
N LEU A 62 -1.46 -4.28 -13.61
CA LEU A 62 -1.18 -3.24 -14.59
C LEU A 62 -0.55 -3.81 -15.88
N THR A 63 -0.83 -3.18 -17.02
CA THR A 63 -0.25 -3.52 -18.33
C THR A 63 1.18 -3.00 -18.49
N ARG A 64 1.57 -1.98 -17.73
CA ARG A 64 2.88 -1.34 -17.73
C ARG A 64 3.17 -0.69 -16.38
N GLY A 65 4.43 -0.30 -16.18
CA GLY A 65 4.88 0.30 -14.92
C GLY A 65 5.20 -0.76 -13.87
N ASP A 66 5.43 -0.29 -12.65
CA ASP A 66 5.80 -1.11 -11.49
C ASP A 66 5.00 -0.72 -10.24
N GLN A 67 5.20 -1.42 -9.12
CA GLN A 67 4.40 -1.20 -7.91
C GLN A 67 4.61 0.22 -7.31
N THR A 68 5.70 0.91 -7.64
CA THR A 68 5.88 2.32 -7.23
C THR A 68 4.88 3.23 -7.93
N ASP A 69 4.48 2.95 -9.18
CA ASP A 69 3.47 3.76 -9.88
C ASP A 69 2.11 3.74 -9.19
N HIS A 70 1.75 2.60 -8.59
CA HIS A 70 0.53 2.45 -7.80
C HIS A 70 0.64 3.21 -6.47
N ILE A 71 1.67 2.93 -5.67
CA ILE A 71 1.85 3.55 -4.35
C ILE A 71 1.90 5.08 -4.48
N ARG A 72 2.72 5.59 -5.40
CA ARG A 72 2.86 7.03 -5.64
C ARG A 72 1.58 7.63 -6.21
N GLY A 73 0.89 6.92 -7.10
CA GLY A 73 -0.39 7.33 -7.65
C GLY A 73 -1.44 7.51 -6.56
N VAL A 74 -1.59 6.53 -5.67
CA VAL A 74 -2.52 6.58 -4.54
C VAL A 74 -2.16 7.72 -3.58
N THR A 75 -0.89 7.85 -3.18
CA THR A 75 -0.44 8.95 -2.32
C THR A 75 -0.78 10.31 -2.91
N ARG A 76 -0.48 10.53 -4.20
CA ARG A 76 -0.75 11.81 -4.86
C ARG A 76 -2.24 12.10 -5.02
N LEU A 77 -3.05 11.09 -5.30
CA LEU A 77 -4.51 11.24 -5.32
C LEU A 77 -5.04 11.59 -3.92
N ALA A 78 -4.57 10.89 -2.88
CA ALA A 78 -4.95 11.15 -1.50
C ALA A 78 -4.57 12.57 -1.06
N MET A 79 -3.38 13.06 -1.43
CA MET A 79 -2.97 14.45 -1.18
C MET A 79 -3.93 15.45 -1.81
N ARG A 80 -4.30 15.27 -3.09
CA ARG A 80 -5.25 16.17 -3.77
C ARG A 80 -6.64 16.11 -3.16
N MET A 81 -7.12 14.92 -2.79
CA MET A 81 -8.39 14.77 -2.10
C MET A 81 -8.38 15.49 -0.74
N ALA A 82 -7.31 15.34 0.04
CA ALA A 82 -7.14 16.02 1.33
C ALA A 82 -7.10 17.55 1.19
N GLU A 83 -6.34 18.05 0.21
CA GLU A 83 -6.24 19.49 -0.09
C GLU A 83 -7.60 20.09 -0.44
N GLU A 84 -8.34 19.49 -1.37
CA GLU A 84 -9.65 19.98 -1.81
C GLU A 84 -10.69 19.91 -0.68
N MET A 85 -10.75 18.78 0.04
CA MET A 85 -11.71 18.61 1.14
C MET A 85 -11.42 19.56 2.29
N GLY A 86 -10.15 19.78 2.64
CA GLY A 86 -9.73 20.71 3.68
C GLY A 86 -9.95 22.18 3.29
N ALA A 87 -9.78 22.53 2.01
CA ALA A 87 -10.06 23.88 1.53
C ALA A 87 -11.55 24.24 1.60
N LEU A 88 -12.42 23.27 1.27
CA LEU A 88 -13.87 23.45 1.33
C LEU A 88 -14.42 23.37 2.77
N ASN A 89 -13.78 22.59 3.64
CA ASN A 89 -14.25 22.30 4.99
C ASN A 89 -13.08 22.40 6.00
N PRO A 90 -12.64 23.62 6.36
CA PRO A 90 -11.48 23.82 7.23
C PRO A 90 -11.58 23.12 8.61
N GLU A 91 -12.79 22.83 9.07
CA GLU A 91 -13.07 22.08 10.30
C GLU A 91 -12.71 20.59 10.22
N MET A 92 -12.50 20.03 9.02
CA MET A 92 -12.14 18.61 8.86
C MET A 92 -10.75 18.27 9.40
N ALA A 93 -9.93 19.25 9.82
CA ALA A 93 -8.66 19.05 10.54
C ALA A 93 -7.77 17.92 9.99
N ILE A 94 -7.71 17.78 8.66
CA ILE A 94 -7.00 16.68 7.99
C ILE A 94 -5.50 16.84 8.22
N ASN A 95 -4.86 15.79 8.75
CA ASN A 95 -3.42 15.79 8.90
C ASN A 95 -2.74 15.33 7.60
N ARG A 96 -2.19 16.29 6.85
CA ARG A 96 -1.51 16.02 5.56
C ARG A 96 -0.34 15.05 5.67
N ASP A 97 0.47 15.13 6.73
CA ASP A 97 1.63 14.24 6.91
C ASP A 97 1.18 12.78 7.13
N ILE A 98 0.08 12.58 7.88
CA ILE A 98 -0.52 11.25 8.08
C ILE A 98 -1.13 10.72 6.79
N VAL A 99 -1.77 11.57 5.96
CA VAL A 99 -2.26 11.18 4.64
C VAL A 99 -1.11 10.70 3.75
N ILE A 100 0.01 11.41 3.72
CA ILE A 100 1.16 11.05 2.87
C ILE A 100 1.84 9.80 3.39
N ALA A 101 2.16 9.74 4.68
CA ALA A 101 2.77 8.57 5.30
C ALA A 101 1.88 7.33 5.15
N GLY A 102 0.58 7.48 5.39
CA GLY A 102 -0.42 6.44 5.18
C GLY A 102 -0.52 6.00 3.72
N GLY A 103 -0.55 6.94 2.78
CA GLY A 103 -0.55 6.63 1.34
C GLY A 103 0.71 5.88 0.91
N LEU A 104 1.88 6.24 1.41
CA LEU A 104 3.13 5.54 1.11
C LEU A 104 3.23 4.17 1.78
N CYS A 105 2.60 3.99 2.93
CA CYS A 105 2.66 2.74 3.71
C CYS A 105 1.46 1.82 3.54
N HIS A 106 0.37 2.22 2.85
CA HIS A 106 -0.86 1.42 2.79
C HIS A 106 -0.60 -0.02 2.33
N ASP A 107 0.32 -0.17 1.38
CA ASP A 107 0.71 -1.43 0.75
C ASP A 107 2.08 -1.98 1.23
N VAL A 108 2.65 -1.45 2.31
CA VAL A 108 4.00 -1.83 2.80
C VAL A 108 4.10 -3.31 3.18
N GLY A 109 2.98 -4.00 3.38
CA GLY A 109 2.95 -5.45 3.61
C GLY A 109 2.95 -6.31 2.34
N LYS A 110 2.88 -5.73 1.15
CA LYS A 110 2.90 -6.49 -0.11
C LYS A 110 4.14 -7.36 -0.30
N PRO A 111 5.36 -6.93 0.05
CA PRO A 111 6.53 -7.80 -0.01
C PRO A 111 6.32 -9.15 0.66
N TRP A 112 5.59 -9.21 1.78
CA TRP A 112 5.28 -10.48 2.45
C TRP A 112 4.21 -11.32 1.74
N GLU A 113 3.09 -10.69 1.34
CA GLU A 113 1.97 -11.40 0.69
C GLU A 113 2.32 -11.88 -0.72
N PHE A 114 3.11 -11.11 -1.45
CA PHE A 114 3.49 -11.36 -2.84
C PHE A 114 4.76 -12.20 -2.97
N ASP A 115 5.51 -12.40 -1.88
CA ASP A 115 6.76 -13.15 -1.92
C ASP A 115 6.53 -14.58 -2.46
N PRO A 116 7.21 -14.98 -3.55
CA PRO A 116 6.97 -16.27 -4.20
C PRO A 116 7.34 -17.47 -3.32
N GLU A 117 8.29 -17.30 -2.39
CA GLU A 117 8.62 -18.34 -1.40
C GLU A 117 7.52 -18.50 -0.36
N ASN A 118 6.98 -17.42 0.18
CA ASN A 118 5.84 -17.44 1.09
C ASN A 118 4.61 -18.05 0.42
N ARG A 119 4.30 -17.62 -0.81
CA ARG A 119 3.20 -18.16 -1.61
C ARG A 119 3.32 -19.67 -1.79
N ARG A 120 4.50 -20.15 -2.23
CA ARG A 120 4.80 -21.59 -2.37
C ARG A 120 4.60 -22.34 -1.05
N ARG A 121 5.05 -21.76 0.07
CA ARG A 121 4.92 -22.36 1.41
C ARG A 121 3.45 -22.49 1.85
N TRP A 122 2.66 -21.44 1.64
CA TRP A 122 1.23 -21.42 2.00
C TRP A 122 0.42 -22.38 1.14
N GLU A 123 0.68 -22.41 -0.18
CA GLU A 123 0.01 -23.30 -1.13
C GLU A 123 0.35 -24.78 -0.89
N ALA A 124 1.58 -25.08 -0.44
CA ALA A 124 1.98 -26.44 -0.10
C ALA A 124 1.26 -26.99 1.16
N SER A 125 0.81 -26.13 2.08
CA SER A 125 0.12 -26.56 3.30
C SER A 125 -0.88 -25.51 3.84
N PRO A 126 -2.00 -25.26 3.13
CA PRO A 126 -2.95 -24.19 3.49
C PRO A 126 -3.58 -24.38 4.87
N ARG A 127 -3.81 -25.64 5.28
CA ARG A 127 -4.40 -25.95 6.59
C ARG A 127 -3.45 -25.68 7.77
N ALA A 128 -2.15 -25.65 7.54
CA ALA A 128 -1.16 -25.45 8.59
C ALA A 128 -0.91 -23.96 8.87
N THR A 129 -0.99 -23.12 7.83
CA THR A 129 -0.59 -21.70 7.92
C THR A 129 -1.60 -20.70 7.38
N GLY A 130 -2.63 -21.13 6.66
CA GLY A 130 -3.58 -20.27 5.94
C GLY A 130 -3.18 -20.04 4.47
N LEU A 131 -4.08 -19.46 3.67
CA LEU A 131 -3.85 -19.12 2.25
C LEU A 131 -4.66 -17.88 1.78
N PRO A 132 -3.99 -16.73 1.54
CA PRO A 132 -2.66 -16.42 2.06
C PRO A 132 -2.68 -16.49 3.60
N SER A 133 -1.52 -16.77 4.22
CA SER A 133 -1.42 -16.84 5.68
C SER A 133 -1.70 -15.49 6.33
N ILE A 134 -1.13 -14.43 5.77
CA ILE A 134 -1.30 -13.04 6.21
C ILE A 134 -1.37 -12.17 4.96
N ARG A 135 -2.41 -11.34 4.83
CA ARG A 135 -2.54 -10.36 3.74
C ARG A 135 -1.72 -9.10 4.02
N HIS A 136 -1.42 -8.33 2.96
CA HIS A 136 -0.64 -7.09 3.05
C HIS A 136 -1.13 -6.09 4.11
N PRO A 137 -2.44 -5.96 4.44
CA PRO A 137 -2.85 -5.00 5.47
C PRO A 137 -2.38 -5.41 6.87
N GLY A 138 -2.54 -6.70 7.22
CA GLY A 138 -2.12 -7.21 8.52
C GLY A 138 -0.60 -7.16 8.71
N TYR A 139 0.17 -7.53 7.68
CA TYR A 139 1.64 -7.44 7.75
C TYR A 139 2.12 -5.98 7.68
N GLY A 140 1.43 -5.12 6.93
CA GLY A 140 1.74 -3.70 6.81
C GLY A 140 1.58 -2.97 8.14
N LEU A 141 0.47 -3.20 8.85
CA LEU A 141 0.26 -2.69 10.21
C LEU A 141 1.40 -3.11 11.15
N HIS A 142 1.80 -4.38 11.09
CA HIS A 142 2.92 -4.89 11.88
C HIS A 142 4.24 -4.16 11.57
N LEU A 143 4.54 -3.93 10.29
CA LEU A 143 5.75 -3.22 9.86
C LEU A 143 5.74 -1.75 10.29
N CYS A 144 4.58 -1.08 10.20
CA CYS A 144 4.46 0.31 10.66
C CYS A 144 4.85 0.45 12.13
N PHE A 145 4.36 -0.44 13.00
CA PHE A 145 4.75 -0.40 14.42
C PHE A 145 6.22 -0.73 14.65
N LEU A 146 6.80 -1.69 13.92
CA LEU A 146 8.23 -1.99 14.04
C LEU A 146 9.12 -0.80 13.62
N ALA A 147 8.67 -0.02 12.65
CA ALA A 147 9.36 1.18 12.19
C ALA A 147 9.12 2.41 13.10
N GLY A 148 8.34 2.27 14.17
CA GLY A 148 7.99 3.36 15.08
C GLY A 148 7.01 4.38 14.50
N LEU A 149 6.27 4.02 13.45
CA LEU A 149 5.19 4.86 12.92
C LEU A 149 3.99 4.89 13.89
N PRO A 150 3.24 5.99 13.93
CA PRO A 150 2.14 6.15 14.87
C PRO A 150 0.92 5.31 14.46
N GLU A 151 -0.02 5.15 15.39
CA GLU A 151 -1.22 4.32 15.22
C GLU A 151 -2.03 4.73 13.99
N GLU A 152 -2.11 6.01 13.67
CA GLU A 152 -2.85 6.53 12.53
C GLU A 152 -2.31 5.98 11.20
N VAL A 153 -1.00 5.89 11.04
CA VAL A 153 -0.37 5.32 9.83
C VAL A 153 -0.50 3.80 9.81
N ALA A 154 -0.34 3.15 10.96
CA ALA A 154 -0.53 1.70 11.10
C ALA A 154 -1.99 1.29 10.81
N HIS A 155 -2.97 2.10 11.23
CA HIS A 155 -4.39 1.93 10.95
C HIS A 155 -4.68 2.05 9.46
N ILE A 156 -4.06 3.03 8.76
CA ILE A 156 -4.19 3.15 7.31
C ILE A 156 -3.67 1.89 6.62
N ALA A 157 -2.48 1.40 6.97
CA ALA A 157 -1.95 0.15 6.41
C ALA A 157 -2.88 -1.03 6.69
N GLY A 158 -3.38 -1.18 7.91
CA GLY A 158 -4.26 -2.28 8.32
C GLY A 158 -5.68 -2.22 7.78
N ALA A 159 -6.22 -1.02 7.50
CA ALA A 159 -7.64 -0.81 7.23
C ALA A 159 -7.95 -0.18 5.87
N HIS A 160 -6.96 0.17 5.04
CA HIS A 160 -7.25 0.69 3.69
C HIS A 160 -7.92 -0.36 2.77
N SER A 161 -7.75 -1.66 3.03
CA SER A 161 -8.28 -2.75 2.17
C SER A 161 -9.55 -3.38 2.78
N GLY A 162 -9.82 -4.64 2.43
CA GLY A 162 -11.01 -5.39 2.87
C GLY A 162 -11.12 -5.58 4.39
N GLU A 163 -10.02 -5.62 5.10
CA GLU A 163 -9.95 -5.70 6.57
C GLU A 163 -10.62 -4.50 7.23
N GLY A 164 -10.56 -3.33 6.58
CA GLY A 164 -11.23 -2.12 7.05
C GLY A 164 -12.75 -2.17 7.00
N GLU A 165 -13.35 -3.15 6.30
CA GLU A 165 -14.82 -3.35 6.33
C GLU A 165 -15.31 -3.88 7.69
N LEU A 166 -14.40 -4.34 8.55
CA LEU A 166 -14.69 -4.78 9.92
C LEU A 166 -14.45 -3.68 10.96
N LEU A 167 -14.05 -2.48 10.53
CA LEU A 167 -13.60 -1.39 11.39
C LEU A 167 -14.27 -0.07 10.99
N VAL A 168 -14.10 0.96 11.82
CA VAL A 168 -14.36 2.34 11.41
C VAL A 168 -13.04 2.95 10.97
N ARG A 169 -12.95 3.33 9.69
CA ARG A 169 -11.78 4.03 9.15
C ARG A 169 -11.70 5.42 9.75
N SER A 170 -10.48 5.84 10.13
CA SER A 170 -10.21 7.24 10.46
C SER A 170 -10.44 8.14 9.24
N LEU A 171 -10.38 9.45 9.43
CA LEU A 171 -10.54 10.40 8.34
C LEU A 171 -9.45 10.22 7.26
N GLU A 172 -8.19 10.21 7.66
CA GLU A 172 -7.05 10.03 6.75
C GLU A 172 -7.06 8.64 6.09
N CYS A 173 -7.45 7.60 6.84
CA CYS A 173 -7.64 6.27 6.27
C CYS A 173 -8.76 6.21 5.25
N THR A 174 -9.84 6.95 5.45
CA THR A 174 -10.94 7.04 4.48
C THR A 174 -10.45 7.70 3.20
N ILE A 175 -9.66 8.77 3.30
CA ILE A 175 -9.08 9.45 2.14
C ILE A 175 -8.16 8.49 1.36
N VAL A 176 -7.23 7.82 2.03
CA VAL A 176 -6.29 6.88 1.39
C VAL A 176 -7.03 5.67 0.79
N HIS A 177 -8.01 5.10 1.49
CA HIS A 177 -8.85 4.01 0.98
C HIS A 177 -9.57 4.40 -0.32
N LEU A 178 -10.21 5.58 -0.33
CA LEU A 178 -10.93 6.05 -1.51
C LEU A 178 -9.97 6.38 -2.67
N ALA A 179 -8.79 6.91 -2.37
CA ALA A 179 -7.75 7.14 -3.37
C ALA A 179 -7.25 5.82 -4.00
N ASP A 180 -7.05 4.77 -3.20
CA ASP A 180 -6.65 3.44 -3.68
C ASP A 180 -7.73 2.80 -4.56
N ILE A 181 -8.97 2.75 -4.08
CA ILE A 181 -10.10 2.25 -4.88
C ILE A 181 -10.28 3.08 -6.17
N GLY A 182 -10.14 4.40 -6.07
CA GLY A 182 -10.20 5.33 -7.19
C GLY A 182 -9.11 5.04 -8.22
N TYR A 183 -7.86 4.83 -7.78
CA TYR A 183 -6.74 4.49 -8.65
C TYR A 183 -7.04 3.23 -9.47
N TRP A 184 -7.40 2.12 -8.82
CA TRP A 184 -7.68 0.87 -9.52
C TRP A 184 -8.88 0.95 -10.45
N THR A 185 -9.91 1.69 -10.06
CA THR A 185 -11.11 1.91 -10.88
C THR A 185 -10.78 2.72 -12.13
N MET A 186 -10.01 3.81 -11.99
CA MET A 186 -9.57 4.63 -13.13
C MET A 186 -8.60 3.88 -14.02
N ALA A 187 -7.68 3.10 -13.46
CA ALA A 187 -6.76 2.25 -14.22
C ALA A 187 -7.52 1.23 -15.08
N LEU A 188 -8.56 0.59 -14.52
CA LEU A 188 -9.42 -0.32 -15.27
C LEU A 188 -10.18 0.41 -16.39
N ALA A 189 -10.85 1.51 -16.07
CA ALA A 189 -11.62 2.28 -17.05
C ALA A 189 -10.74 2.84 -18.17
N GLY A 190 -9.48 3.19 -17.85
CA GLY A 190 -8.48 3.67 -18.79
C GLY A 190 -7.74 2.57 -19.56
N GLY A 191 -8.12 1.30 -19.43
CA GLY A 191 -7.50 0.20 -20.18
C GLY A 191 -6.07 -0.16 -19.72
N LEU A 192 -5.72 0.19 -18.47
CA LEU A 192 -4.39 -0.08 -17.90
C LEU A 192 -4.32 -1.40 -17.13
N ILE A 193 -5.40 -2.18 -17.08
CA ILE A 193 -5.45 -3.48 -16.40
C ILE A 193 -5.44 -4.61 -17.43
N ARG A 194 -4.61 -5.63 -17.21
CA ARG A 194 -4.57 -6.83 -18.03
C ARG A 194 -5.94 -7.53 -18.01
N PRO A 195 -6.61 -7.74 -19.17
CA PRO A 195 -7.98 -8.23 -19.22
C PRO A 195 -8.22 -9.54 -18.45
N GLU A 196 -7.26 -10.46 -18.50
CA GLU A 196 -7.30 -11.76 -17.83
C GLU A 196 -7.22 -11.67 -16.30
N THR A 197 -6.78 -10.54 -15.75
CA THR A 197 -6.62 -10.32 -14.31
C THR A 197 -7.76 -9.48 -13.71
N VAL A 198 -8.74 -9.05 -14.50
CA VAL A 198 -9.84 -8.20 -14.01
C VAL A 198 -10.69 -8.97 -12.99
N SER A 199 -10.65 -8.49 -11.74
CA SER A 199 -11.42 -9.04 -10.63
C SER A 199 -12.92 -8.90 -10.85
N SER A 200 -13.68 -9.91 -10.43
CA SER A 200 -15.15 -9.89 -10.46
C SER A 200 -15.74 -8.71 -9.68
N LYS A 201 -15.05 -8.20 -8.65
CA LYS A 201 -15.46 -7.01 -7.87
C LYS A 201 -15.64 -5.77 -8.76
N TYR A 202 -14.86 -5.64 -9.82
CA TYR A 202 -14.89 -4.48 -10.72
C TYR A 202 -15.66 -4.73 -12.01
N ARG A 203 -16.08 -5.98 -12.26
CA ARG A 203 -16.99 -6.30 -13.38
C ARG A 203 -18.38 -5.81 -13.02
N ARG A 204 -18.74 -4.61 -13.46
CA ARG A 204 -20.15 -4.23 -13.51
C ARG A 204 -20.81 -5.08 -14.62
N PRO A 205 -21.93 -5.76 -14.37
CA PRO A 205 -22.66 -6.40 -15.45
C PRO A 205 -22.98 -5.33 -16.50
N ILE A 206 -22.50 -5.56 -17.73
CA ILE A 206 -22.96 -4.80 -18.88
C ILE A 206 -24.42 -5.23 -19.08
N VAL A 207 -25.35 -4.46 -18.50
CA VAL A 207 -26.74 -4.51 -18.89
C VAL A 207 -26.86 -3.58 -20.09
N LEU A 208 -26.61 -4.14 -21.28
CA LEU A 208 -26.99 -3.53 -22.56
C LEU A 208 -28.45 -3.88 -22.86
#